data_AF-A0ABD3CDX9-F1
#
_entry.id   AF-A0ABD3CDX9-F1
#
_cell.length_a   1.000
_cell.length_b   1.000
_cell.length_c   1.000
_cell.angle_alpha   90.00
_cell.angle_beta   90.00
_cell.angle_gamma   90.00
#
_symmetry.space_group_name_H-M   'P 1'
#
loop_
_entity.id
_entity.type
_entity.pdbx_description
1 polymer ?
#
loop_
_entity_poly.entity_id
_entity_poly.type
_entity_poly.pdbx_seq_one_letter_code
_entity_poly.pdbx_strand_id
1 'polypeptide(L)'
;MEGEEGVQNPQLALANMLFSLTINDVDDIEKVRLRDEVFKFIFTNDMVLEEMEDSALTSPKAKIISIKFGLTTHEEICKSSVSNCPISHASQLSNPFLGLPLETGKCESCGTGEAGQCEGHFGYIELPTPTYHPYHVGELKRMLSLLCLKCLRFKNRKFFDLI
;
A
#
# COMPACT_ATOMS: atom_id res chain seq x y z
N MET A 1 17.11 31.60 -10.32
CA MET A 1 17.95 30.39 -10.36
C MET A 1 17.13 29.33 -11.04
N GLU A 2 17.39 29.12 -12.32
CA GLU A 2 16.75 28.09 -13.13
C GLU A 2 17.24 26.74 -12.62
N GLY A 3 16.33 25.91 -12.10
CA GLY A 3 16.63 24.54 -11.71
C GLY A 3 16.71 23.70 -12.96
N GLU A 4 17.91 23.17 -13.24
CA GLU A 4 18.11 22.21 -14.31
C GLU A 4 17.22 20.98 -14.04
N GLU A 5 16.19 20.77 -14.88
CA GLU A 5 15.45 19.52 -14.94
C GLU A 5 16.43 18.41 -15.37
N GLY A 6 16.89 17.65 -14.38
CA GLY A 6 17.78 16.52 -14.60
C GLY A 6 17.17 15.56 -15.62
N VAL A 7 17.93 15.27 -16.67
CA VAL A 7 17.60 14.26 -17.68
C VAL A 7 17.34 12.94 -16.96
N GLN A 8 16.08 12.54 -16.84
CA GLN A 8 15.71 11.29 -16.20
C GLN A 8 16.40 10.14 -16.95
N ASN A 9 17.20 9.36 -16.20
CA ASN A 9 17.87 8.19 -16.73
C ASN A 9 16.85 7.26 -17.41
N PRO A 10 17.12 6.75 -18.63
CA PRO A 10 16.16 5.96 -19.39
C PRO A 10 15.65 4.72 -18.64
N GLN A 11 16.42 4.21 -17.67
CA GLN A 11 16.03 3.11 -16.79
C GLN A 11 14.87 3.48 -15.83
N LEU A 12 14.75 4.75 -15.44
CA LEU A 12 13.71 5.27 -14.54
C LEU A 12 12.38 5.46 -15.30
N ALA A 13 12.45 5.96 -16.54
CA ALA A 13 11.31 6.01 -17.44
C ALA A 13 10.76 4.61 -17.75
N LEU A 14 11.65 3.63 -17.91
CA LEU A 14 11.30 2.23 -18.11
C LEU A 14 10.60 1.61 -16.89
N ALA A 15 11.06 1.93 -15.68
CA ALA A 15 10.40 1.48 -14.45
C ALA A 15 8.97 2.05 -14.33
N ASN A 16 8.81 3.37 -14.55
CA ASN A 16 7.49 4.02 -14.51
C ASN A 16 6.53 3.48 -15.58
N MET A 17 7.01 3.15 -16.79
CA MET A 17 6.15 2.51 -17.80
C MET A 17 5.79 1.06 -17.47
N LEU A 18 6.68 0.31 -16.81
CA LEU A 18 6.39 -1.08 -16.41
C LEU A 18 5.30 -1.17 -15.33
N PHE A 19 5.26 -0.23 -14.38
CA PHE A 19 4.23 -0.21 -13.34
C PHE A 19 2.86 0.29 -13.86
N SER A 20 2.83 1.00 -14.99
CA SER A 20 1.59 1.41 -15.68
C SER A 20 1.05 0.35 -16.65
N LEU A 21 1.79 -0.72 -16.92
CA LEU A 21 1.21 -1.91 -17.54
C LEU A 21 0.39 -2.61 -16.47
N THR A 22 -0.92 -2.40 -16.50
CA THR A 22 -1.91 -3.15 -15.73
C THR A 22 -1.82 -4.62 -16.14
N ILE A 23 -0.95 -5.38 -15.47
CA ILE A 23 -0.83 -6.82 -15.61
C ILE A 23 -2.07 -7.43 -14.95
N ASN A 24 -3.15 -7.51 -15.73
CA ASN A 24 -4.41 -8.10 -15.30
C ASN A 24 -4.41 -9.64 -15.32
N ASP A 25 -3.37 -10.30 -15.84
CA ASP A 25 -3.41 -11.74 -16.12
C ASP A 25 -2.16 -12.51 -15.65
N VAL A 26 -1.69 -12.26 -14.42
CA VAL A 26 -0.77 -13.19 -13.75
C VAL A 26 -1.37 -13.57 -12.41
N ASP A 27 -1.78 -14.84 -12.28
CA ASP A 27 -2.11 -15.43 -10.99
C ASP A 27 -0.82 -15.47 -10.14
N ASP A 28 -0.59 -14.40 -9.39
CA ASP A 28 0.55 -14.26 -8.51
C ASP A 28 0.45 -15.30 -7.39
N ILE A 29 1.25 -16.37 -7.49
CA ILE A 29 1.39 -17.42 -6.46
C ILE A 29 1.67 -16.82 -5.06
N GLU A 30 2.32 -15.65 -4.97
CA GLU A 30 2.54 -14.95 -3.70
C GLU A 30 1.29 -14.23 -3.17
N LYS A 31 0.41 -13.69 -4.04
CA LYS A 31 -0.91 -13.19 -3.64
C LYS A 31 -1.77 -14.35 -3.12
N VAL A 32 -1.68 -15.53 -3.74
CA VAL A 32 -2.39 -16.74 -3.31
C VAL A 32 -1.92 -17.17 -1.92
N ARG A 33 -0.62 -17.16 -1.67
CA ARG A 33 -0.05 -17.57 -0.38
C ARG A 33 -0.34 -16.59 0.76
N LEU A 34 -0.22 -15.28 0.50
CA LEU A 34 -0.62 -14.24 1.46
C LEU A 34 -2.13 -14.29 1.75
N ARG A 35 -2.95 -14.61 0.73
CA ARG A 35 -4.39 -14.81 0.90
C ARG A 35 -4.67 -15.94 1.89
N ASP A 36 -4.02 -17.08 1.75
CA ASP A 36 -4.28 -18.24 2.61
C ASP A 36 -3.78 -18.02 4.06
N GLU A 37 -2.60 -17.41 4.22
CA GLU A 37 -2.03 -17.12 5.54
C GLU A 37 -2.84 -16.05 6.29
N VAL A 38 -3.27 -14.99 5.60
CA VAL A 38 -4.12 -13.93 6.18
C VAL A 38 -5.53 -14.43 6.46
N PHE A 39 -6.14 -15.22 5.57
CA PHE A 39 -7.46 -15.83 5.84
C PHE A 39 -7.42 -16.73 7.06
N LYS A 40 -6.38 -17.56 7.20
CA LYS A 40 -6.21 -18.44 8.35
C LYS A 40 -5.99 -17.64 9.64
N PHE A 41 -5.23 -16.56 9.60
CA PHE A 41 -5.03 -15.69 10.75
C PHE A 41 -6.34 -15.01 11.19
N ILE A 42 -7.11 -14.46 10.25
CA ILE A 42 -8.39 -13.80 10.56
C ILE A 42 -9.38 -14.80 11.15
N PHE A 43 -9.50 -15.98 10.56
CA PHE A 43 -10.41 -17.01 11.06
C PHE A 43 -10.02 -17.51 12.46
N THR A 44 -8.73 -17.55 12.77
CA THR A 44 -8.24 -18.03 14.07
C THR A 44 -8.44 -16.99 15.19
N ASN A 45 -8.55 -15.70 14.85
CA ASN A 45 -8.61 -14.61 15.82
C ASN A 45 -10.00 -13.94 15.95
N ASP A 46 -11.00 -14.37 15.18
CA ASP A 46 -12.36 -13.83 15.30
C ASP A 46 -13.09 -14.47 16.50
N MET A 47 -12.99 -13.83 17.67
CA MET A 47 -13.83 -14.11 18.84
C MET A 47 -15.24 -13.56 18.60
N VAL A 48 -16.06 -14.31 17.86
CA VAL A 48 -17.51 -14.10 17.88
C VAL A 48 -18.01 -14.39 19.31
N LEU A 49 -18.14 -13.34 20.12
CA LEU A 49 -18.87 -13.35 21.37
C LEU A 49 -20.13 -12.49 21.25
N GLU A 50 -21.17 -13.01 21.90
CA GLU A 50 -22.58 -12.71 21.76
C GLU A 50 -22.97 -11.27 22.10
N GLU A 51 -24.14 -10.90 21.57
CA GLU A 51 -24.75 -9.58 21.57
C GLU A 51 -24.97 -9.00 22.98
N MET A 52 -24.65 -7.72 23.16
CA MET A 52 -25.33 -6.85 24.11
C MET A 52 -25.61 -5.50 23.42
N GLU A 53 -26.89 -5.13 23.39
CA GLU A 53 -27.39 -3.84 22.90
C GLU A 53 -26.94 -2.71 23.83
N ASP A 54 -26.35 -1.66 23.26
CA ASP A 54 -26.57 -0.33 23.80
C ASP A 54 -26.58 0.74 22.70
N SER A 55 -27.49 1.70 22.88
CA SER A 55 -27.97 2.64 21.88
C SER A 55 -27.10 3.89 21.77
N ALA A 56 -26.50 4.15 20.59
CA ALA A 56 -26.35 5.47 19.97
C ALA A 56 -25.59 5.33 18.63
N LEU A 57 -26.21 5.82 17.54
CA LEU A 57 -25.69 5.88 16.17
C LEU A 57 -25.12 4.55 15.65
N THR A 58 -25.99 3.60 15.31
CA THR A 58 -25.56 2.32 14.75
C THR A 58 -24.99 2.53 13.34
N SER A 59 -23.68 2.69 13.24
CA SER A 59 -22.95 2.49 12.00
C SER A 59 -23.43 1.18 11.35
N PRO A 60 -23.71 1.17 10.03
CA PRO A 60 -24.25 -0.01 9.38
C PRO A 60 -23.33 -1.21 9.62
N LYS A 61 -23.86 -2.25 10.26
CA LYS A 61 -23.12 -3.49 10.49
C LYS A 61 -22.94 -4.19 9.15
N ALA A 62 -21.69 -4.50 8.79
CA ALA A 62 -21.35 -5.24 7.58
C ALA A 62 -20.53 -6.47 7.93
N LYS A 63 -20.74 -7.57 7.20
CA LYS A 63 -19.90 -8.78 7.32
C LYS A 63 -18.80 -8.72 6.28
N ILE A 64 -17.55 -8.99 6.68
CA ILE A 64 -16.44 -9.14 5.74
C ILE A 64 -16.69 -10.39 4.88
N ILE A 65 -16.82 -10.20 3.57
CA ILE A 65 -17.10 -11.30 2.62
C ILE A 65 -15.80 -11.81 1.99
N SER A 66 -14.86 -10.92 1.69
CA SER A 66 -13.61 -11.27 1.02
C SER A 66 -12.54 -10.21 1.24
N ILE A 67 -11.28 -10.61 1.13
CA ILE A 67 -10.12 -9.73 1.21
C ILE A 67 -9.43 -9.73 -0.15
N LYS A 68 -9.19 -8.52 -0.67
CA LYS A 68 -8.48 -8.30 -1.93
C LYS A 68 -7.09 -7.75 -1.63
N PHE A 69 -6.09 -8.43 -2.15
CA PHE A 69 -4.70 -8.00 -2.07
C PHE A 69 -4.35 -7.16 -3.30
N GLY A 70 -3.54 -6.13 -3.09
CA GLY A 70 -3.11 -5.21 -4.13
C GLY A 70 -1.89 -4.41 -3.68
N LEU A 71 -1.28 -3.71 -4.63
CA LEU A 71 -0.25 -2.72 -4.35
C LEU A 71 -0.91 -1.34 -4.35
N THR A 72 -0.57 -0.52 -3.37
CA THR A 72 -1.08 0.85 -3.27
C THR A 72 -0.29 1.76 -4.20
N THR A 73 -1.01 2.52 -5.01
CA THR A 73 -0.44 3.55 -5.89
C THR A 73 -0.08 4.81 -5.08
N HIS A 74 0.76 5.67 -5.66
CA HIS A 74 1.11 6.95 -5.04
C HIS A 74 -0.15 7.82 -4.76
N GLU A 75 -1.10 7.86 -5.69
CA GLU A 75 -2.34 8.62 -5.52
C GLU A 75 -3.18 8.08 -4.35
N GLU A 76 -3.30 6.76 -4.21
CA GLU A 76 -4.02 6.13 -3.10
C GLU A 76 -3.34 6.39 -1.75
N ILE A 77 -2.00 6.36 -1.70
CA ILE A 77 -1.23 6.73 -0.50
C ILE A 77 -1.57 8.17 -0.10
N CYS A 78 -1.46 9.12 -1.04
CA CYS A 78 -1.74 10.53 -0.78
C CYS A 78 -3.20 10.75 -0.35
N LYS A 79 -4.15 10.07 -0.98
CA LYS A 79 -5.58 10.17 -0.64
C LYS A 79 -5.92 9.56 0.73
N SER A 80 -5.21 8.51 1.13
CA SER A 80 -5.38 7.88 2.45
C SER A 80 -4.79 8.71 3.58
N SER A 81 -3.81 9.57 3.27
CA SER A 81 -3.15 10.42 4.24
C SER A 81 -4.08 11.50 4.78
N VAL A 82 -3.98 11.80 6.08
CA VAL A 82 -4.71 12.92 6.70
C VAL A 82 -4.17 14.29 6.30
N SER A 83 -2.97 14.33 5.74
CA SER A 83 -2.29 15.53 5.26
C SER A 83 -1.93 15.41 3.79
N ASN A 84 -2.10 16.50 3.04
CA ASN A 84 -1.67 16.60 1.64
C ASN A 84 -0.16 16.89 1.50
N CYS A 85 0.57 16.98 2.61
CA CYS A 85 2.01 17.22 2.62
C CYS A 85 2.74 16.00 3.18
N PRO A 86 3.88 15.61 2.58
CA PRO A 86 4.69 14.53 3.10
C PRO A 86 5.31 14.90 4.45
N ILE A 87 5.58 13.89 5.24
CA ILE A 87 6.42 13.97 6.42
C ILE A 87 7.87 14.09 5.93
N SER A 88 8.48 15.26 6.18
CA SER A 88 9.83 15.58 5.75
C SER A 88 10.85 15.59 6.90
N HIS A 89 10.37 15.67 8.15
CA HIS A 89 11.21 15.69 9.34
C HIS A 89 10.69 14.74 10.43
N ALA A 90 11.62 14.12 11.17
CA ALA A 90 11.30 13.17 12.23
C ALA A 90 10.41 13.77 13.35
N SER A 91 10.51 15.08 13.59
CA SER A 91 9.65 15.78 14.57
C SER A 91 8.17 15.75 14.21
N GLN A 92 7.83 15.53 12.94
CA GLN A 92 6.44 15.43 12.49
C GLN A 92 5.84 14.03 12.75
N LEU A 93 6.66 13.02 13.09
CA LEU A 93 6.18 11.67 13.39
C LEU A 93 5.40 11.60 14.71
N SER A 94 5.65 12.55 15.62
CA SER A 94 4.91 12.70 16.88
C SER A 94 3.74 13.68 16.78
N ASN A 95 3.32 14.06 15.57
CA ASN A 95 2.24 15.02 15.41
C ASN A 95 0.88 14.45 15.83
N PRO A 96 0.02 15.24 16.49
CA PRO A 96 -1.31 14.82 16.92
C PRO A 96 -2.25 14.34 15.82
N PHE A 97 -2.03 14.72 14.56
CA PHE A 97 -2.83 14.25 13.42
C PHE A 97 -2.50 12.79 13.02
N LEU A 98 -1.36 12.22 13.44
CA LEU A 98 -1.02 10.82 13.12
C LEU A 98 -1.63 9.82 14.10
N GLY A 99 -2.19 10.29 15.21
CA GLY A 99 -2.89 9.46 16.19
C GLY A 99 -2.30 9.56 17.60
N LEU A 100 -2.55 8.51 18.38
CA LEU A 100 -2.11 8.35 19.77
C LEU A 100 -1.02 7.27 19.88
N PRO A 101 -0.19 7.24 20.94
CA PRO A 101 -0.22 8.10 22.13
C PRO A 101 0.44 9.46 21.91
N LEU A 102 -0.09 10.48 22.57
CA LEU A 102 0.49 11.81 22.67
C LEU A 102 0.87 12.08 24.13
N GLU A 103 1.91 12.87 24.37
CA GLU A 103 2.28 13.28 25.74
C GLU A 103 1.16 14.06 26.42
N THR A 104 0.47 14.93 25.65
CA THR A 104 -0.71 15.68 26.08
C THR A 104 -1.65 15.93 24.90
N GLY A 105 -2.93 16.16 25.19
CA GLY A 105 -3.92 16.56 24.17
C GLY A 105 -4.74 15.40 23.62
N LYS A 106 -5.30 15.61 22.43
CA LYS A 106 -6.17 14.66 21.72
C LYS A 106 -5.68 14.52 20.29
N CYS A 107 -6.02 13.41 19.63
CA CYS A 107 -5.77 13.28 18.21
C CYS A 107 -6.52 14.38 17.45
N GLU A 108 -5.82 15.13 16.60
CA GLU A 108 -6.40 16.23 15.83
C GLU A 108 -7.27 15.76 14.65
N SER A 109 -7.10 14.50 14.21
CA SER A 109 -7.83 13.96 13.06
C SER A 109 -9.18 13.33 13.43
N CYS A 110 -9.25 12.55 14.52
CA CYS A 110 -10.50 11.95 14.98
C CYS A 110 -11.06 12.56 16.28
N GLY A 111 -10.30 13.42 16.98
CA GLY A 111 -10.74 14.11 18.19
C GLY A 111 -10.66 13.27 19.48
N THR A 112 -10.27 12.00 19.41
CA THR A 112 -10.20 11.12 20.58
C THR A 112 -8.98 11.43 21.43
N GLY A 113 -9.15 11.45 22.76
CA GLY A 113 -8.06 11.63 23.74
C GLY A 113 -7.70 10.36 24.50
N GLU A 114 -8.48 9.30 24.37
CA GLU A 114 -8.31 8.04 25.11
C GLU A 114 -7.55 7.03 24.25
N ALA A 115 -6.53 6.41 24.85
CA ALA A 115 -5.80 5.33 24.20
C ALA A 115 -6.74 4.15 23.89
N GLY A 116 -6.64 3.59 22.69
CA GLY A 116 -7.52 2.51 22.22
C GLY A 116 -8.78 2.98 21.48
N GLN A 117 -9.11 4.28 21.49
CA GLN A 117 -10.19 4.84 20.67
C GLN A 117 -9.70 5.47 19.35
N CYS A 118 -8.38 5.51 19.14
CA CYS A 118 -7.74 5.95 17.91
C CYS A 118 -7.00 4.77 17.29
N GLU A 119 -7.39 4.36 16.08
CA GLU A 119 -6.72 3.31 15.30
C GLU A 119 -5.41 3.79 14.64
N GLY A 120 -5.14 5.10 14.73
CA GLY A 120 -4.05 5.77 14.02
C GLY A 120 -4.49 6.30 12.66
N HIS A 121 -3.69 7.21 12.14
CA HIS A 121 -3.99 7.91 10.89
C HIS A 121 -2.80 7.83 9.95
N PHE A 122 -3.08 7.60 8.67
CA PHE A 122 -2.04 7.50 7.67
C PHE A 122 -1.39 8.86 7.42
N GLY A 123 -0.08 8.84 7.34
CA GLY A 123 0.73 9.87 6.69
C GLY A 123 1.60 9.21 5.62
N TYR A 124 2.36 10.01 4.89
CA TYR A 124 3.31 9.48 3.90
C TYR A 124 4.63 10.24 3.94
N ILE A 125 5.69 9.54 3.55
CA ILE A 125 7.02 10.12 3.33
C ILE A 125 7.28 10.04 1.84
N GLU A 126 7.69 11.15 1.25
CA GLU A 126 8.11 11.18 -0.14
C GLU A 126 9.60 10.88 -0.22
N LEU A 127 9.95 9.82 -0.95
CA LEU A 127 11.35 9.47 -1.17
C LEU A 127 11.92 10.36 -2.29
N PRO A 128 13.17 10.83 -2.17
CA PRO A 128 13.77 11.73 -3.16
C PRO A 128 13.94 11.07 -4.53
N THR A 129 13.95 9.73 -4.58
CA THR A 129 14.05 8.94 -5.81
C THR A 129 13.17 7.70 -5.73
N PRO A 130 12.58 7.24 -6.85
CA PRO A 130 11.89 5.96 -6.92
C PRO A 130 12.81 4.84 -6.43
N THR A 131 12.33 4.09 -5.44
CA THR A 131 13.10 3.03 -4.78
C THR A 131 12.39 1.71 -4.97
N TYR A 132 13.15 0.66 -5.31
CA TYR A 132 12.58 -0.67 -5.44
C TYR A 132 12.30 -1.27 -4.06
N HIS A 133 11.11 -1.81 -3.89
CA HIS A 133 10.81 -2.60 -2.70
C HIS A 133 11.65 -3.90 -2.73
N PRO A 134 12.46 -4.20 -1.68
CA PRO A 134 13.42 -5.30 -1.71
C PRO A 134 12.79 -6.65 -2.08
N TYR A 135 11.56 -6.91 -1.60
CA TYR A 135 10.85 -8.16 -1.86
C TYR A 135 10.28 -8.26 -3.29
N HIS A 136 10.18 -7.17 -4.04
CA HIS A 136 9.67 -7.17 -5.42
C HIS A 136 10.78 -7.17 -6.48
N VAL A 137 12.05 -7.02 -6.08
CA VAL A 137 13.17 -6.99 -7.02
C VAL A 137 13.28 -8.29 -7.83
N GLY A 138 13.03 -9.44 -7.19
CA GLY A 138 13.04 -10.75 -7.87
C GLY A 138 11.98 -10.84 -8.97
N GLU A 139 10.76 -10.43 -8.65
CA GLU A 139 9.63 -10.45 -9.59
C GLU A 139 9.82 -9.44 -10.71
N LEU A 140 10.29 -8.24 -10.40
CA LEU A 140 10.62 -7.22 -11.40
C LEU A 140 11.66 -7.75 -12.39
N LYS A 141 12.70 -8.44 -11.92
CA LYS A 141 13.71 -9.05 -12.80
C LYS A 141 13.08 -10.11 -13.71
N ARG A 142 12.15 -10.91 -13.20
CA ARG A 142 11.40 -11.91 -13.98
C ARG A 142 10.59 -11.22 -15.08
N MET A 143 9.81 -10.19 -14.74
CA MET A 143 9.02 -9.40 -15.68
C MET A 143 9.90 -8.75 -16.78
N LEU A 144 10.98 -8.09 -16.38
CA LEU A 144 11.93 -7.48 -17.33
C LEU A 144 12.60 -8.51 -18.25
N SER A 145 12.78 -9.75 -17.79
CA SER A 145 13.33 -10.83 -18.63
C SER A 145 12.39 -11.21 -19.78
N LEU A 146 11.07 -11.10 -19.57
CA LEU A 146 10.03 -11.38 -20.55
C LEU A 146 9.88 -10.24 -21.57
N LEU A 147 10.35 -9.03 -21.26
CA LEU A 147 10.27 -7.87 -22.12
C LEU A 147 11.57 -7.63 -22.90
N CYS A 148 11.44 -7.16 -24.14
CA CYS A 148 12.55 -6.55 -24.87
C CYS A 148 12.72 -5.11 -24.39
N LEU A 149 13.79 -4.80 -23.65
CA LEU A 149 14.01 -3.47 -23.08
C LEU A 149 14.23 -2.35 -24.12
N LYS A 150 14.39 -2.69 -25.41
CA LYS A 150 14.49 -1.72 -26.50
C LYS A 150 13.13 -1.31 -27.05
N CYS A 151 12.20 -2.25 -27.21
CA CYS A 151 10.89 -1.99 -27.85
C CYS A 151 9.69 -2.20 -26.92
N LEU A 152 9.94 -2.61 -25.67
CA LEU A 152 8.97 -2.88 -24.61
C LEU A 152 7.87 -3.89 -24.95
N ARG A 153 8.12 -4.71 -25.98
CA ARG A 153 7.24 -5.83 -26.32
C ARG A 153 7.70 -7.09 -25.59
N PHE A 154 6.73 -7.96 -25.28
CA PHE A 154 7.03 -9.31 -24.84
C PHE A 154 7.89 -10.04 -25.87
N LYS A 155 8.93 -10.70 -25.38
CA LYS A 155 9.73 -11.63 -26.17
C LYS A 155 8.85 -12.84 -26.44
N ASN A 156 8.67 -13.17 -27.72
CA ASN A 156 8.03 -14.42 -28.12
C ASN A 156 8.87 -15.61 -27.62
N ARG A 157 8.60 -16.07 -26.40
CA ARG A 157 8.94 -17.43 -25.99
C ARG A 157 7.68 -18.26 -26.20
N LYS A 158 7.79 -19.37 -26.91
CA LYS A 158 6.77 -20.42 -26.88
C LYS A 158 6.71 -20.90 -25.42
N PHE A 159 5.81 -20.34 -24.63
CA PHE A 159 5.73 -20.57 -23.19
C PHE A 159 4.27 -20.86 -22.84
N PHE A 160 3.77 -21.99 -23.34
CA PHE A 160 2.52 -22.61 -22.92
C PHE A 160 2.61 -24.15 -22.90
N ASP A 161 3.82 -24.70 -22.84
CA ASP A 161 4.05 -26.14 -22.67
C ASP A 161 4.90 -26.38 -21.41
N LEU A 162 4.37 -26.06 -20.22
CA LEU A 162 4.69 -26.71 -18.93
C LEU A 162 3.97 -25.98 -17.76
N ILE A 163 2.65 -26.15 -17.68
CA ILE A 163 1.90 -26.20 -16.41
C ILE A 163 0.96 -27.38 -16.54
#